data_AF-A0A818W0S4-F1
#
_entry.id   AF-A0A818W0S4-F1
#
_cell.length_a   1.000
_cell.length_b   1.000
_cell.length_c   1.000
_cell.angle_alpha   90.00
_cell.angle_beta   90.00
_cell.angle_gamma   90.00
#
_symmetry.space_group_name_H-M   'P 1'
#
loop_
_entity.id
_entity.type
_entity.pdbx_description
1 polymer ?
#
loop_
_entity_poly.entity_id
_entity_poly.type
_entity_poly.pdbx_seq_one_letter_code
_entity_poly.pdbx_strand_id
1 'polypeptide(L)'
;MIDQDVSDIFEFEKNISKYHWTDDEQRARYDETVRTTFNNLSLTFNTTLDFTDYVRRSYLLGNVTLQDTDIVTVSEIEYLNNVSLILQRASPRTIQNYIVWRFILSRTSDMPQHIRIIRQRFDRIFRGTNTERPRTVRCGSFVNRILGFAVSKLYIKKYFDENAFNESLEMINNIRDAFIEMLQGSTWMDVESKTKAIEKAKSIDQHIGYPDYLASDNNTKLDKDYAEADGNLTQGEDIADNGGLRGAFFAYQKWAANNKNVDKRLPGLQKYSSEQLFFINYAYNWCIKMTNAYAVNRLRIDVHSLDQFRVTGPTSNFDEFDRAFGCTPGQGNSRKDKCSVW
;
A
#
# COMPACT_ATOMS: atom_id res chain seq x y z
N MET A 1 23.59 30.50 -15.60
CA MET A 1 22.42 30.20 -16.46
C MET A 1 21.74 28.91 -16.00
N ILE A 2 22.44 27.77 -15.95
CA ILE A 2 21.88 26.49 -15.48
C ILE A 2 21.41 26.55 -14.01
N ASP A 3 22.19 27.15 -13.10
CA ASP A 3 21.81 27.22 -11.69
C ASP A 3 20.51 28.00 -11.46
N GLN A 4 20.29 29.06 -12.24
CA GLN A 4 19.03 29.82 -12.19
C GLN A 4 17.87 28.98 -12.72
N ASP A 5 18.05 28.29 -13.86
CA ASP A 5 17.03 27.39 -14.40
C ASP A 5 16.67 26.29 -13.38
N VAL A 6 17.66 25.71 -12.69
CA VAL A 6 17.43 24.69 -11.64
C VAL A 6 16.71 25.28 -10.42
N SER A 7 17.10 26.48 -9.99
CA SER A 7 16.43 27.19 -8.89
C SER A 7 14.96 27.50 -9.24
N ASP A 8 14.69 27.91 -10.47
CA ASP A 8 13.33 28.20 -10.95
C ASP A 8 12.48 26.94 -10.98
N ILE A 9 13.03 25.80 -11.43
CA ILE A 9 12.35 24.49 -11.39
C ILE A 9 12.00 24.12 -9.94
N PHE A 10 12.94 24.27 -9.01
CA PHE A 10 12.75 23.93 -7.61
C PHE A 10 11.66 24.79 -6.95
N GLU A 11 11.72 26.12 -7.11
CA GLU A 11 10.70 27.01 -6.54
C GLU A 11 9.34 26.81 -7.21
N PHE A 12 9.31 26.46 -8.50
CA PHE A 12 8.08 26.10 -9.21
C PHE A 12 7.43 24.84 -8.61
N GLU A 13 8.20 23.75 -8.45
CA GLU A 13 7.71 22.49 -7.83
C GLU A 13 7.23 22.72 -6.40
N LYS A 14 8.00 23.47 -5.61
CA LYS A 14 7.67 23.83 -4.23
C LYS A 14 6.40 24.69 -4.13
N ASN A 15 6.11 25.53 -5.12
CA ASN A 15 4.87 26.31 -5.13
C ASN A 15 3.65 25.45 -5.48
N ILE A 16 3.80 24.49 -6.39
CA ILE A 16 2.75 23.52 -6.71
C ILE A 16 2.46 22.63 -5.50
N SER A 17 3.50 22.11 -4.84
CA SER A 17 3.34 21.14 -3.75
C SER A 17 2.64 21.68 -2.50
N LYS A 18 2.54 23.00 -2.34
CA LYS A 18 1.84 23.64 -1.20
C LYS A 18 0.33 23.41 -1.18
N TYR A 19 -0.24 23.14 -2.35
CA TYR A 19 -1.70 23.02 -2.52
C TYR A 19 -2.17 21.57 -2.66
N HIS A 20 -1.23 20.63 -2.81
CA HIS A 20 -1.56 19.22 -2.86
C HIS A 20 -1.97 18.78 -1.46
N TRP A 21 -3.02 17.96 -1.35
CA TRP A 21 -3.37 17.34 -0.09
C TRP A 21 -2.22 16.50 0.44
N THR A 22 -2.02 16.56 1.74
CA THR A 22 -1.28 15.52 2.45
C THR A 22 -2.02 14.20 2.33
N ASP A 23 -1.31 13.08 2.52
CA ASP A 23 -1.97 11.77 2.49
C ASP A 23 -3.11 11.69 3.52
N ASP A 24 -2.96 12.30 4.71
CA ASP A 24 -4.02 12.38 5.73
C ASP A 24 -5.25 13.15 5.26
N GLU A 25 -5.06 14.27 4.55
CA GLU A 25 -6.16 15.03 3.97
C GLU A 25 -6.84 14.26 2.86
N GLN A 26 -6.08 13.61 1.97
CA GLN A 26 -6.67 12.80 0.89
C GLN A 26 -7.54 11.66 1.45
N ARG A 27 -7.09 11.06 2.56
CA ARG A 27 -7.80 10.06 3.34
C ARG A 27 -9.06 10.59 4.02
N ALA A 28 -8.98 11.78 4.63
CA ALA A 28 -10.10 12.37 5.38
C ALA A 28 -11.16 12.99 4.46
N ARG A 29 -10.76 13.40 3.25
CA ARG A 29 -11.57 14.18 2.30
C ARG A 29 -11.95 13.37 1.06
N TYR A 30 -11.95 12.04 1.17
CA TYR A 30 -12.28 11.14 0.06
C TYR A 30 -13.71 11.37 -0.48
N ASP A 31 -14.61 11.90 0.36
CA ASP A 31 -15.99 12.24 0.04
C ASP A 31 -16.14 13.66 -0.55
N GLU A 32 -15.10 14.50 -0.48
CA GLU A 32 -15.08 15.84 -1.09
C GLU A 32 -14.83 15.83 -2.60
N THR A 33 -14.84 14.65 -3.22
CA THR A 33 -14.75 14.51 -4.67
C THR A 33 -16.02 15.04 -5.35
N VAL A 34 -15.83 15.83 -6.40
CA VAL A 34 -16.96 16.35 -7.19
C VAL A 34 -17.19 15.45 -8.38
N ARG A 35 -18.41 14.93 -8.48
CA ARG A 35 -18.88 14.17 -9.64
C ARG A 35 -19.56 15.12 -10.61
N THR A 36 -19.04 15.19 -11.83
CA THR A 36 -19.56 16.03 -12.92
C THR A 36 -19.66 15.21 -14.20
N THR A 37 -20.33 15.73 -15.22
CA THR A 37 -20.30 15.14 -16.56
C THR A 37 -19.12 15.70 -17.36
N PHE A 38 -18.64 14.95 -18.35
CA PHE A 38 -17.50 15.36 -19.17
C PHE A 38 -17.72 16.73 -19.85
N ASN A 39 -18.94 17.00 -20.32
CA ASN A 39 -19.31 18.30 -20.89
C ASN A 39 -19.28 19.46 -19.86
N ASN A 40 -19.51 19.17 -18.58
CA ASN A 40 -19.48 20.15 -17.49
C ASN A 40 -18.13 20.21 -16.76
N LEU A 41 -17.13 19.46 -17.20
CA LEU A 41 -15.83 19.37 -16.53
C LEU A 41 -15.16 20.75 -16.40
N SER A 42 -15.16 21.54 -17.47
CA SER A 42 -14.56 22.89 -17.48
C SER A 42 -15.25 23.87 -16.52
N LEU A 43 -16.51 23.61 -16.14
CA LEU A 43 -17.26 24.42 -15.18
C LEU A 43 -16.94 24.05 -13.72
N THR A 44 -16.22 22.94 -13.49
CA THR A 44 -15.98 22.38 -12.15
C THR A 44 -14.83 23.08 -11.41
N PHE A 45 -13.93 23.74 -12.15
CA PHE A 45 -12.78 24.46 -11.59
C PHE A 45 -12.49 25.72 -12.41
N ASN A 46 -11.99 26.76 -11.76
CA ASN A 46 -11.61 28.02 -12.39
C ASN A 46 -10.15 27.94 -12.84
N THR A 47 -9.95 27.51 -14.08
CA THR A 47 -8.64 27.27 -14.67
C THR A 47 -8.52 27.94 -16.04
N THR A 48 -7.30 28.27 -16.44
CA THR A 48 -6.98 28.62 -17.83
C THR A 48 -6.55 27.43 -18.66
N LEU A 49 -6.33 26.27 -18.04
CA LEU A 49 -6.02 25.04 -18.76
C LEU A 49 -7.30 24.39 -19.27
N ASP A 50 -7.37 24.09 -20.56
CA ASP A 50 -8.44 23.28 -21.12
C ASP A 50 -8.26 21.80 -20.75
N PHE A 51 -8.68 21.43 -19.54
CA PHE A 51 -8.64 20.05 -19.07
C PHE A 51 -9.58 19.15 -19.86
N THR A 52 -10.67 19.69 -20.44
CA THR A 52 -11.58 18.91 -21.29
C THR A 52 -10.86 18.44 -22.55
N ASP A 53 -10.12 19.32 -23.22
CA ASP A 53 -9.28 18.95 -24.37
C ASP A 53 -8.13 18.01 -23.97
N TYR A 54 -7.46 18.28 -22.85
CA TYR A 54 -6.39 17.41 -22.35
C TYR A 54 -6.88 15.97 -22.08
N VAL A 55 -8.00 15.83 -21.37
CA VAL A 55 -8.61 14.51 -21.10
C VAL A 55 -9.05 13.87 -22.41
N ARG A 56 -9.75 14.60 -23.30
CA ARG A 56 -10.15 14.07 -24.62
C ARG A 56 -8.96 13.50 -25.39
N ARG A 57 -7.86 14.25 -25.51
CA ARG A 57 -6.65 13.80 -26.22
C ARG A 57 -5.98 12.61 -25.57
N SER A 58 -6.01 12.52 -24.24
CA SER A 58 -5.42 11.41 -23.50
C SER A 58 -6.13 10.08 -23.82
N TYR A 59 -7.46 10.12 -23.97
CA TYR A 59 -8.26 8.93 -24.32
C TYR A 59 -8.21 8.58 -25.82
N LEU A 60 -7.94 9.55 -26.70
CA LEU A 60 -7.68 9.27 -28.12
C LEU A 60 -6.49 8.33 -28.33
N LEU A 61 -5.47 8.38 -27.46
CA LEU A 61 -4.32 7.46 -27.52
C LEU A 61 -4.72 6.00 -27.29
N GLY A 62 -5.82 5.77 -26.55
CA GLY A 62 -6.39 4.44 -26.31
C GLY A 62 -7.52 4.06 -27.27
N ASN A 63 -7.79 4.87 -28.31
CA ASN A 63 -8.93 4.71 -29.22
C ASN A 63 -10.30 4.68 -28.49
N VAL A 64 -10.41 5.42 -27.37
CA VAL A 64 -11.64 5.54 -26.58
C VAL A 64 -12.28 6.89 -26.88
N THR A 65 -13.56 6.87 -27.27
CA THR A 65 -14.36 8.07 -27.50
C THR A 65 -15.20 8.39 -26.27
N LEU A 66 -14.89 9.51 -25.61
CA LEU A 66 -15.67 10.01 -24.48
C LEU A 66 -17.01 10.60 -24.95
N GLN A 67 -18.07 10.28 -24.21
CA GLN A 67 -19.40 10.86 -24.35
C GLN A 67 -19.56 12.05 -23.42
N ASP A 68 -20.38 13.02 -23.80
CA ASP A 68 -20.66 14.21 -22.98
C ASP A 68 -21.28 13.87 -21.61
N THR A 69 -21.98 12.73 -21.53
CA THR A 69 -22.61 12.20 -20.32
C THR A 69 -21.67 11.39 -19.43
N ASP A 70 -20.44 11.11 -19.87
CA ASP A 70 -19.49 10.35 -19.07
C ASP A 70 -19.22 11.05 -17.75
N ILE A 71 -19.21 10.28 -16.66
CA ILE A 71 -19.01 10.83 -15.33
C ILE A 71 -17.51 10.97 -15.06
N VAL A 72 -17.10 12.18 -14.72
CA VAL A 72 -15.76 12.51 -14.27
C VAL A 72 -15.82 12.78 -12.77
N THR A 73 -14.94 12.12 -12.01
CA THR A 73 -14.77 12.38 -10.59
C THR A 73 -13.51 13.21 -10.41
N VAL A 74 -13.67 14.43 -9.91
CA VAL A 74 -12.59 15.40 -9.72
C VAL A 74 -12.26 15.50 -8.24
N SER A 75 -10.99 15.29 -7.90
CA SER A 75 -10.45 15.48 -6.55
C SER A 75 -9.55 16.71 -6.53
N GLU A 76 -9.29 17.26 -5.34
CA GLU A 76 -8.36 18.39 -5.14
C GLU A 76 -8.66 19.62 -6.01
N ILE A 77 -9.92 20.07 -6.05
CA ILE A 77 -10.32 21.26 -6.85
C ILE A 77 -9.50 22.51 -6.50
N GLU A 78 -9.19 22.70 -5.22
CA GLU A 78 -8.34 23.81 -4.76
C GLU A 78 -6.93 23.74 -5.36
N TYR A 79 -6.34 22.55 -5.41
CA TYR A 79 -5.05 22.31 -6.07
C TYR A 79 -5.13 22.70 -7.54
N LEU A 80 -6.14 22.22 -8.27
CA LEU A 80 -6.31 22.51 -9.70
C LEU A 80 -6.44 24.01 -9.98
N ASN A 81 -7.22 24.73 -9.17
CA ASN A 81 -7.38 26.18 -9.27
C ASN A 81 -6.05 26.91 -9.04
N ASN A 82 -5.32 26.55 -7.97
CA ASN A 82 -4.05 27.22 -7.63
C ASN A 82 -2.94 26.89 -8.62
N VAL A 83 -2.85 25.64 -9.10
CA VAL A 83 -1.87 25.24 -10.12
C VAL A 83 -2.11 25.99 -11.41
N SER A 84 -3.37 26.21 -11.82
CA SER A 84 -3.67 27.04 -12.98
C SER A 84 -3.09 28.46 -12.83
N LEU A 85 -3.27 29.10 -11.66
CA LEU A 85 -2.72 30.43 -11.39
C LEU A 85 -1.19 30.44 -11.37
N ILE A 86 -0.56 29.40 -10.83
CA ILE A 86 0.91 29.25 -10.83
C ILE A 86 1.42 29.12 -12.26
N LEU A 87 0.77 28.31 -13.10
CA LEU A 87 1.15 28.11 -14.49
C LEU A 87 1.04 29.39 -15.32
N GLN A 88 0.01 30.20 -15.11
CA GLN A 88 -0.14 31.49 -15.79
C GLN A 88 0.99 32.48 -15.45
N ARG A 89 1.53 32.41 -14.23
CA ARG A 89 2.59 33.31 -13.75
C ARG A 89 3.99 32.81 -14.09
N ALA A 90 4.17 31.52 -14.26
CA ALA A 90 5.45 30.92 -14.56
C ALA A 90 5.87 31.18 -16.02
N SER A 91 7.17 31.34 -16.25
CA SER A 91 7.67 31.48 -17.62
C SER A 91 7.48 30.16 -18.39
N PRO A 92 7.21 30.21 -19.71
CA PRO A 92 7.15 28.99 -20.54
C PRO A 92 8.43 28.15 -20.44
N ARG A 93 9.59 28.80 -20.27
CA ARG A 93 10.88 28.14 -20.07
C ARG A 93 10.91 27.33 -18.77
N THR A 94 10.44 27.90 -17.65
CA THR A 94 10.39 27.21 -16.35
C THR A 94 9.48 25.99 -16.41
N ILE A 95 8.30 26.13 -17.00
CA ILE A 95 7.33 25.03 -17.15
C ILE A 95 7.94 23.91 -18.00
N GLN A 96 8.53 24.24 -19.15
CA GLN A 96 9.18 23.27 -20.04
C GLN A 96 10.34 22.55 -19.34
N ASN A 97 11.19 23.29 -18.64
CA ASN A 97 12.32 22.74 -17.90
C ASN A 97 11.85 21.79 -16.80
N TYR A 98 10.79 22.14 -16.05
CA TYR A 98 10.21 21.27 -15.05
C TYR A 98 9.66 19.97 -15.65
N ILE A 99 8.86 20.05 -16.73
CA ILE A 99 8.30 18.86 -17.40
C ILE A 99 9.43 17.93 -17.89
N VAL A 100 10.44 18.49 -18.55
CA VAL A 100 11.61 17.73 -19.05
C VAL A 100 12.40 17.13 -17.89
N TRP A 101 12.58 17.87 -16.80
CA TRP A 101 13.26 17.37 -15.61
C TRP A 101 12.52 16.18 -14.99
N ARG A 102 11.19 16.26 -14.83
CA ARG A 102 10.36 15.16 -14.31
C ARG A 102 10.44 13.92 -15.21
N PHE A 103 10.49 14.11 -16.53
CA PHE A 103 10.72 13.02 -17.48
C PHE A 103 12.13 12.43 -17.36
N ILE A 104 13.19 13.24 -17.31
CA ILE A 104 14.56 12.75 -17.15
C ILE A 104 14.70 11.94 -15.85
N LEU A 105 14.14 12.45 -14.75
CA LEU A 105 14.13 11.76 -13.46
C LEU A 105 13.44 10.41 -13.54
N SER A 106 12.31 10.29 -14.25
CA SER A 106 11.57 9.03 -14.38
C SER A 106 12.29 7.99 -15.25
N ARG A 107 13.17 8.43 -16.16
CA ARG A 107 13.94 7.57 -17.07
C ARG A 107 15.37 7.29 -16.63
N THR A 108 15.85 7.99 -15.59
CA THR A 108 17.27 7.92 -15.19
C THR A 108 17.70 6.49 -14.86
N SER A 109 16.85 5.65 -14.28
CA SER A 109 17.16 4.24 -13.96
C SER A 109 17.55 3.40 -15.17
N ASP A 110 17.09 3.79 -16.36
CA ASP A 110 17.22 3.05 -17.60
C ASP A 110 18.38 3.57 -18.46
N MET A 111 19.01 4.67 -18.04
CA MET A 111 20.12 5.31 -18.74
C MET A 111 21.46 4.59 -18.51
N PRO A 112 22.50 4.88 -19.31
CA PRO A 112 23.84 4.35 -19.08
C PRO A 112 24.40 4.68 -17.69
N GLN A 113 25.36 3.87 -17.24
CA GLN A 113 25.87 3.92 -15.87
C GLN A 113 26.37 5.32 -15.45
N HIS A 114 27.01 6.06 -16.35
CA HIS A 114 27.54 7.38 -16.04
C HIS A 114 26.45 8.39 -15.65
N ILE A 115 25.22 8.27 -16.17
CA ILE A 115 24.08 9.08 -15.74
C ILE A 115 23.48 8.54 -14.43
N ARG A 116 23.35 7.23 -14.30
CA ARG A 116 22.77 6.62 -13.08
C ARG A 116 23.59 6.91 -11.83
N ILE A 117 24.91 7.01 -11.95
CA ILE A 117 25.79 7.40 -10.83
C ILE A 117 25.44 8.81 -10.33
N ILE A 118 24.98 9.72 -11.18
CA ILE A 118 24.54 11.06 -10.75
C ILE A 118 23.30 10.92 -9.84
N ARG A 119 22.32 10.11 -10.24
CA ARG A 119 21.16 9.79 -9.41
C ARG A 119 21.53 9.09 -8.11
N GLN A 120 22.52 8.20 -8.15
CA GLN A 120 23.00 7.51 -6.95
C GLN A 120 23.58 8.49 -5.90
N ARG A 121 24.13 9.64 -6.30
CA ARG A 121 24.56 10.70 -5.37
C ARG A 121 23.37 11.29 -4.61
N PHE A 122 22.27 11.53 -5.31
CA PHE A 122 21.02 11.97 -4.69
C PHE A 122 20.43 10.86 -3.78
N ASP A 123 20.37 9.61 -4.25
CA ASP A 123 19.83 8.50 -3.47
C ASP A 123 20.68 8.16 -2.23
N ARG A 124 21.98 8.48 -2.22
CA ARG A 124 22.81 8.38 -1.02
C ARG A 124 22.33 9.34 0.08
N ILE A 125 21.90 10.54 -0.28
CA ILE A 125 21.35 11.52 0.67
C ILE A 125 19.91 11.13 1.03
N PHE A 126 19.08 10.86 0.02
CA PHE A 126 17.65 10.65 0.17
C PHE A 126 17.28 9.29 0.79
N ARG A 127 18.02 8.22 0.47
CA ARG A 127 17.77 6.85 0.93
C ARG A 127 18.90 6.28 1.78
N GLY A 128 20.05 6.94 1.88
CA GLY A 128 21.21 6.40 2.59
C GLY A 128 21.91 5.25 1.89
N THR A 129 21.63 4.99 0.60
CA THR A 129 22.23 3.85 -0.12
C THR A 129 23.57 4.23 -0.74
N ASN A 130 24.59 3.40 -0.51
CA ASN A 130 25.95 3.68 -0.97
C ASN A 130 26.25 3.22 -2.39
N THR A 131 25.52 2.21 -2.88
CA THR A 131 25.73 1.57 -4.18
C THR A 131 24.40 1.25 -4.86
N GLU A 132 24.41 1.14 -6.18
CA GLU A 132 23.28 0.61 -6.94
C GLU A 132 23.01 -0.85 -6.55
N ARG A 133 21.75 -1.30 -6.65
CA ARG A 133 21.42 -2.73 -6.56
C ARG A 133 22.04 -3.51 -7.72
N PRO A 134 22.41 -4.80 -7.53
CA PRO A 134 22.88 -5.66 -8.60
C PRO A 134 21.96 -5.62 -9.82
N ARG A 135 22.55 -5.66 -11.02
CA ARG A 135 21.79 -5.55 -12.28
C ARG A 135 20.74 -6.64 -12.41
N THR A 136 21.05 -7.87 -12.00
CA THR A 136 20.14 -9.02 -12.00
C THR A 136 18.88 -8.74 -11.18
N VAL A 137 19.03 -8.19 -9.97
CA VAL A 137 17.91 -7.81 -9.11
C VAL A 137 17.08 -6.69 -9.75
N ARG A 138 17.73 -5.66 -10.30
CA ARG A 138 17.02 -4.54 -10.96
C ARG A 138 16.21 -5.01 -12.18
N CYS A 139 16.82 -5.79 -13.06
CA CYS A 139 16.16 -6.34 -14.23
C CYS A 139 15.05 -7.31 -13.84
N GLY A 140 15.28 -8.18 -12.85
CA GLY A 140 14.25 -9.09 -12.33
C GLY A 140 13.05 -8.35 -11.76
N SER A 141 13.27 -7.35 -10.91
CA SER A 141 12.20 -6.49 -10.39
C SER A 141 11.49 -5.70 -11.47
N PHE A 142 12.20 -5.21 -12.49
CA PHE A 142 11.59 -4.50 -13.61
C PHE A 142 10.66 -5.41 -14.42
N VAL A 143 11.13 -6.61 -14.79
CA VAL A 143 10.32 -7.59 -15.51
C VAL A 143 9.13 -8.04 -14.66
N ASN A 144 9.31 -8.29 -13.35
CA ASN A 144 8.20 -8.64 -12.46
C ASN A 144 7.19 -7.49 -12.29
N ARG A 145 7.61 -6.23 -12.37
CA ARG A 145 6.69 -5.09 -12.28
C ARG A 145 5.85 -4.92 -13.54
N ILE A 146 6.46 -5.07 -14.72
CA ILE A 146 5.77 -4.88 -16.01
C ILE A 146 4.99 -6.14 -16.40
N LEU A 147 5.56 -7.31 -16.14
CA LEU A 147 5.08 -8.62 -16.56
C LEU A 147 4.87 -9.55 -15.37
N GLY A 148 4.29 -9.03 -14.28
CA GLY A 148 4.11 -9.77 -13.02
C GLY A 148 3.41 -11.10 -13.19
N PHE A 149 2.27 -11.16 -13.88
CA PHE A 149 1.55 -12.41 -14.11
C PHE A 149 2.31 -13.43 -14.95
N ALA A 150 3.07 -13.01 -15.97
CA ALA A 150 3.92 -13.90 -16.75
C ALA A 150 5.08 -14.47 -15.91
N VAL A 151 5.70 -13.63 -15.06
CA VAL A 151 6.72 -14.08 -14.10
C VAL A 151 6.10 -15.03 -13.07
N SER A 152 4.90 -14.72 -12.56
CA SER A 152 4.16 -15.58 -11.64
C SER A 152 3.87 -16.95 -12.25
N LYS A 153 3.47 -17.06 -13.53
CA LYS A 153 3.27 -18.36 -14.19
C LYS A 153 4.52 -19.24 -14.13
N LEU A 154 5.70 -18.67 -14.37
CA LEU A 154 6.97 -19.39 -14.25
C LEU A 154 7.31 -19.76 -12.80
N TYR A 155 7.01 -18.85 -11.86
CA TYR A 155 7.23 -19.07 -10.43
C TYR A 155 6.36 -20.22 -9.91
N ILE A 156 5.07 -20.22 -10.26
CA ILE A 156 4.09 -21.23 -9.85
C ILE A 156 4.55 -22.62 -10.25
N LYS A 157 4.86 -22.78 -11.55
CA LYS A 157 5.34 -24.05 -12.11
C LYS A 157 6.56 -24.63 -11.40
N LYS A 158 7.41 -23.77 -10.82
CA LYS A 158 8.69 -24.18 -10.24
C LYS A 158 8.66 -24.31 -8.71
N TYR A 159 7.88 -23.49 -8.03
CA TYR A 159 8.01 -23.31 -6.58
C TYR A 159 6.69 -23.37 -5.80
N PHE A 160 5.53 -23.42 -6.46
CA PHE A 160 4.26 -23.45 -5.75
C PHE A 160 3.90 -24.86 -5.29
N ASP A 161 3.46 -24.97 -4.04
CA ASP A 161 3.02 -26.21 -3.40
C ASP A 161 1.52 -26.15 -3.18
N GLU A 162 0.79 -27.11 -3.76
CA GLU A 162 -0.67 -27.21 -3.62
C GLU A 162 -1.11 -27.47 -2.16
N ASN A 163 -0.26 -28.09 -1.34
CA ASN A 163 -0.59 -28.29 0.07
C ASN A 163 -0.61 -26.96 0.82
N ALA A 164 0.34 -26.06 0.54
CA ALA A 164 0.40 -24.74 1.14
C ALA A 164 -0.82 -23.88 0.78
N PHE A 165 -1.44 -24.10 -0.39
CA PHE A 165 -2.69 -23.46 -0.77
C PHE A 165 -3.84 -23.88 0.16
N ASN A 166 -4.02 -25.20 0.35
CA ASN A 166 -5.11 -25.72 1.19
C ASN A 166 -4.96 -25.29 2.66
N GLU A 167 -3.73 -25.31 3.19
CA GLU A 167 -3.44 -24.83 4.55
C GLU A 167 -3.72 -23.33 4.70
N SER A 168 -3.36 -22.53 3.70
CA SER A 168 -3.64 -21.08 3.69
C SER A 168 -5.14 -20.79 3.63
N LEU A 169 -5.89 -21.55 2.83
CA LEU A 169 -7.34 -21.45 2.72
C LEU A 169 -8.03 -21.78 4.05
N GLU A 170 -7.59 -22.84 4.73
CA GLU A 170 -8.08 -23.19 6.08
C GLU A 170 -7.79 -22.05 7.07
N MET A 171 -6.57 -21.50 7.05
CA MET A 171 -6.18 -20.39 7.91
C MET A 171 -7.04 -19.14 7.67
N ILE A 172 -7.30 -18.78 6.41
CA ILE A 172 -8.16 -17.62 6.06
C ILE A 172 -9.59 -17.83 6.56
N ASN A 173 -10.15 -19.03 6.40
CA ASN A 173 -11.48 -19.34 6.90
C ASN A 173 -11.52 -19.25 8.44
N ASN A 174 -10.52 -19.79 9.13
CA ASN A 174 -10.41 -19.71 10.58
C ASN A 174 -10.32 -18.25 11.08
N ILE A 175 -9.55 -17.39 10.37
CA ILE A 175 -9.45 -15.96 10.69
C ILE A 175 -10.78 -15.24 10.43
N ARG A 176 -11.46 -15.54 9.31
CA ARG A 176 -12.78 -14.95 9.01
C ARG A 176 -13.79 -15.29 10.09
N ASP A 177 -13.83 -16.54 10.51
CA ASP A 177 -14.74 -16.99 11.57
C ASP A 177 -14.43 -16.31 12.91
N ALA A 178 -13.15 -16.24 13.28
CA ALA A 178 -12.71 -15.53 14.49
C ALA A 178 -13.11 -14.04 14.43
N PHE A 179 -12.96 -13.38 13.27
CA PHE A 179 -13.36 -12.00 13.11
C PHE A 179 -14.88 -11.81 13.24
N ILE A 180 -15.69 -12.73 12.68
CA ILE A 180 -17.15 -12.69 12.85
C ILE A 180 -17.54 -12.85 14.32
N GLU A 181 -16.89 -13.76 15.05
CA GLU A 181 -17.10 -13.93 16.50
C GLU A 181 -16.72 -12.65 17.27
N MET A 182 -15.60 -11.99 16.90
CA MET A 182 -15.21 -10.69 17.48
C MET A 182 -16.25 -9.59 17.21
N LEU A 183 -16.77 -9.48 15.98
CA LEU A 183 -17.82 -8.51 15.62
C LEU A 183 -19.10 -8.74 16.44
N GLN A 184 -19.48 -10.00 16.67
CA GLN A 184 -20.63 -10.35 17.51
C GLN A 184 -20.42 -9.90 18.96
N GLY A 185 -19.21 -10.13 19.50
CA GLY A 185 -18.81 -9.77 20.86
C GLY A 185 -18.56 -8.28 21.10
N SER A 186 -18.42 -7.45 20.07
CA SER A 186 -18.15 -6.02 20.21
C SER A 186 -19.23 -5.28 21.02
N THR A 187 -18.85 -4.43 21.97
CA THR A 187 -19.81 -3.70 22.83
C THR A 187 -20.14 -2.29 22.33
N TRP A 188 -19.39 -1.76 21.37
CA TRP A 188 -19.52 -0.38 20.92
C TRP A 188 -20.36 -0.20 19.64
N MET A 189 -20.57 -1.29 18.88
CA MET A 189 -21.42 -1.28 17.69
C MET A 189 -22.87 -1.65 18.02
N ASP A 190 -23.82 -0.92 17.43
CA ASP A 190 -25.23 -1.29 17.45
C ASP A 190 -25.51 -2.57 16.62
N VAL A 191 -26.69 -3.15 16.81
CA VAL A 191 -27.08 -4.43 16.18
C VAL A 191 -27.14 -4.33 14.65
N GLU A 192 -27.59 -3.20 14.11
CA GLU A 192 -27.69 -3.00 12.66
C GLU A 192 -26.31 -2.95 12.03
N SER A 193 -25.41 -2.14 12.61
CA SER A 193 -24.02 -2.01 12.20
C SER A 193 -23.27 -3.34 12.26
N LYS A 194 -23.44 -4.13 13.34
CA LYS A 194 -22.86 -5.47 13.44
C LYS A 194 -23.34 -6.40 12.33
N THR A 195 -24.64 -6.38 12.04
CA THR A 195 -25.23 -7.23 11.00
C THR A 195 -24.59 -6.93 9.64
N LYS A 196 -24.51 -5.65 9.26
CA LYS A 196 -23.85 -5.22 8.03
C LYS A 196 -22.35 -5.55 8.00
N ALA A 197 -21.65 -5.42 9.13
CA ALA A 197 -20.24 -5.77 9.23
C ALA A 197 -20.01 -7.28 9.03
N ILE A 198 -20.87 -8.13 9.59
CA ILE A 198 -20.82 -9.59 9.42
C ILE A 198 -21.16 -9.99 7.98
N GLU A 199 -22.17 -9.37 7.37
CA GLU A 199 -22.49 -9.58 5.96
C GLU A 199 -21.30 -9.25 5.07
N LYS A 200 -20.65 -8.10 5.31
CA LYS A 200 -19.44 -7.70 4.60
C LYS A 200 -18.28 -8.68 4.83
N ALA A 201 -18.06 -9.14 6.07
CA ALA A 201 -17.01 -10.11 6.38
C ALA A 201 -17.20 -11.45 5.65
N LYS A 202 -18.46 -11.90 5.53
CA LYS A 202 -18.83 -13.10 4.78
C LYS A 202 -18.68 -12.92 3.26
N SER A 203 -18.82 -11.70 2.76
CA SER A 203 -18.68 -11.38 1.34
C SER A 203 -17.25 -11.00 0.93
N ILE A 204 -16.25 -11.11 1.81
CA ILE A 204 -14.84 -10.87 1.46
C ILE A 204 -14.39 -11.93 0.47
N ASP A 205 -14.13 -11.50 -0.76
CA ASP A 205 -13.54 -12.33 -1.79
C ASP A 205 -12.06 -12.57 -1.50
N GLN A 206 -11.62 -13.82 -1.64
CA GLN A 206 -10.32 -14.28 -1.17
C GLN A 206 -9.44 -14.66 -2.37
N HIS A 207 -8.29 -14.01 -2.49
CA HIS A 207 -7.31 -14.28 -3.54
C HIS A 207 -6.06 -14.88 -2.89
N ILE A 208 -5.84 -16.19 -3.09
CA ILE A 208 -4.75 -16.93 -2.44
C ILE A 208 -3.71 -17.33 -3.50
N GLY A 209 -2.48 -16.84 -3.36
CA GLY A 209 -1.38 -17.18 -4.25
C GLY A 209 -1.48 -16.53 -5.62
N TYR A 210 -2.30 -17.09 -6.52
CA TYR A 210 -2.42 -16.65 -7.90
C TYR A 210 -3.84 -16.85 -8.45
N PRO A 211 -4.28 -16.07 -9.46
CA PRO A 211 -5.53 -16.34 -10.15
C PRO A 211 -5.52 -17.68 -10.87
N ASP A 212 -6.54 -18.52 -10.68
CA ASP A 212 -6.61 -19.91 -11.17
C ASP A 212 -6.22 -20.08 -12.64
N TYR A 213 -6.59 -19.12 -13.49
CA TYR A 213 -6.29 -19.17 -14.92
C TYR A 213 -4.78 -19.16 -15.24
N LEU A 214 -3.91 -18.69 -14.33
CA LEU A 214 -2.46 -18.72 -14.51
C LEU A 214 -1.86 -20.13 -14.44
N ALA A 215 -2.49 -21.07 -13.73
CA ALA A 215 -2.05 -22.47 -13.68
C ALA A 215 -2.44 -23.28 -14.92
N SER A 216 -3.37 -22.78 -15.75
CA SER A 216 -3.76 -23.44 -16.99
C SER A 216 -2.71 -23.26 -18.10
N ASP A 217 -2.37 -24.34 -18.78
CA ASP A 217 -1.47 -24.32 -19.95
C ASP A 217 -2.11 -23.60 -21.15
N ASN A 218 -3.44 -23.62 -21.29
CA ASN A 218 -4.21 -22.97 -22.37
C ASN A 218 -4.78 -21.60 -21.93
N ASN A 219 -3.90 -20.68 -21.55
CA ASN A 219 -4.30 -19.38 -20.98
C ASN A 219 -4.32 -18.26 -22.02
N THR A 220 -5.48 -18.01 -22.64
CA THR A 220 -5.72 -16.85 -23.52
C THR A 220 -6.15 -15.58 -22.76
N LYS A 221 -6.34 -15.69 -21.43
CA LYS A 221 -6.75 -14.58 -20.58
C LYS A 221 -5.57 -13.72 -20.13
N LEU A 222 -4.40 -14.32 -19.89
CA LEU A 222 -3.16 -13.59 -19.60
C LEU A 222 -2.83 -12.58 -20.70
N ASP A 223 -2.98 -12.98 -21.96
CA ASP A 223 -2.75 -12.10 -23.12
C ASP A 223 -3.77 -10.95 -23.20
N LYS A 224 -5.00 -11.18 -22.71
CA LYS A 224 -6.06 -10.16 -22.62
C LYS A 224 -5.88 -9.21 -21.44
N ASP A 225 -5.47 -9.71 -20.27
CA ASP A 225 -5.24 -8.89 -19.08
C ASP A 225 -4.03 -7.94 -19.26
N TYR A 226 -3.03 -8.31 -20.08
CA TYR A 226 -1.98 -7.36 -20.48
C TYR A 226 -2.45 -6.26 -21.43
N ALA A 227 -3.65 -6.36 -22.00
CA ALA A 227 -4.24 -5.32 -22.82
C ALA A 227 -5.01 -4.28 -21.98
N GLU A 228 -5.43 -4.59 -20.75
CA GLU A 228 -6.35 -3.78 -19.96
C GLU A 228 -5.99 -3.88 -18.45
N ALA A 229 -5.39 -2.84 -17.86
CA ALA A 229 -5.02 -2.82 -16.44
C ALA A 229 -5.48 -1.55 -15.72
N ASP A 230 -6.08 -1.73 -14.53
CA ASP A 230 -6.63 -0.70 -13.62
C ASP A 230 -6.01 -0.88 -12.21
N GLY A 231 -5.84 0.20 -11.45
CA GLY A 231 -5.11 0.22 -10.18
C GLY A 231 -5.69 1.20 -9.16
N ASN A 232 -6.03 0.70 -7.98
CA ASN A 232 -6.42 1.51 -6.82
C ASN A 232 -6.16 0.77 -5.49
N LEU A 233 -5.84 1.54 -4.43
CA LEU A 233 -5.90 1.27 -2.98
C LEU A 233 -4.58 1.07 -2.20
N THR A 234 -4.51 1.69 -1.00
CA THR A 234 -4.05 1.08 0.29
C THR A 234 -4.02 2.09 1.45
N GLN A 235 -5.16 2.36 2.08
CA GLN A 235 -5.25 3.13 3.34
C GLN A 235 -5.57 2.23 4.57
N GLY A 236 -5.99 0.98 4.38
CA GLY A 236 -6.51 0.11 5.45
C GLY A 236 -5.48 -0.53 6.39
N GLU A 237 -4.19 -0.29 6.19
CA GLU A 237 -3.12 -1.18 6.68
C GLU A 237 -2.90 -1.13 8.20
N ASP A 238 -3.03 0.03 8.86
CA ASP A 238 -2.82 0.13 10.32
C ASP A 238 -4.02 -0.41 11.15
N ILE A 239 -5.24 -0.35 10.59
CA ILE A 239 -6.44 -0.97 11.18
C ILE A 239 -6.42 -2.48 10.93
N ALA A 240 -5.95 -2.91 9.75
CA ALA A 240 -5.79 -4.32 9.39
C ALA A 240 -4.76 -5.02 10.28
N ASP A 241 -3.69 -4.36 10.70
CA ASP A 241 -2.68 -4.96 11.60
C ASP A 241 -3.24 -5.29 12.99
N ASN A 242 -4.05 -4.39 13.57
CA ASN A 242 -4.63 -4.60 14.90
C ASN A 242 -5.74 -5.68 14.87
N GLY A 243 -6.61 -5.64 13.85
CA GLY A 243 -7.65 -6.65 13.68
C GLY A 243 -7.09 -8.01 13.26
N GLY A 244 -6.13 -8.02 12.35
CA GLY A 244 -5.50 -9.23 11.80
C GLY A 244 -4.72 -10.03 12.85
N LEU A 245 -3.97 -9.37 13.73
CA LEU A 245 -3.25 -10.04 14.82
C LEU A 245 -4.22 -10.73 15.80
N ARG A 246 -5.29 -10.03 16.21
CA ARG A 246 -6.29 -10.56 17.14
C ARG A 246 -7.06 -11.73 16.53
N GLY A 247 -7.51 -11.59 15.28
CA GLY A 247 -8.16 -12.66 14.53
C GLY A 247 -7.27 -13.89 14.37
N ALA A 248 -5.98 -13.69 14.04
CA ALA A 248 -5.01 -14.79 13.94
C ALA A 248 -4.75 -15.49 15.28
N PHE A 249 -4.68 -14.74 16.39
CA PHE A 249 -4.46 -15.33 17.71
C PHE A 249 -5.69 -16.13 18.20
N PHE A 250 -6.91 -15.61 18.01
CA PHE A 250 -8.12 -16.35 18.36
C PHE A 250 -8.29 -17.60 17.49
N ALA A 251 -8.00 -17.51 16.19
CA ALA A 251 -7.94 -18.66 15.30
C ALA A 251 -6.92 -19.70 15.79
N TYR A 252 -5.72 -19.27 16.22
CA TYR A 252 -4.71 -20.13 16.82
C TYR A 252 -5.21 -20.83 18.09
N GLN A 253 -5.84 -20.11 19.02
CA GLN A 253 -6.39 -20.70 20.26
C GLN A 253 -7.46 -21.75 19.96
N LYS A 254 -8.35 -21.49 18.99
CA LYS A 254 -9.39 -22.44 18.56
C LYS A 254 -8.79 -23.70 17.90
N TRP A 255 -7.80 -23.53 17.04
CA TRP A 255 -7.05 -24.66 16.49
C TRP A 255 -6.34 -25.44 17.60
N ALA A 256 -5.68 -24.76 18.53
CA ALA A 256 -4.93 -25.37 19.61
C ALA A 256 -5.83 -26.19 20.56
N ALA A 257 -7.01 -25.68 20.91
CA ALA A 257 -7.97 -26.39 21.76
C ALA A 257 -8.39 -27.76 21.20
N ASN A 258 -8.33 -27.93 19.87
CA ASN A 258 -8.76 -29.14 19.18
C ASN A 258 -7.59 -30.06 18.75
N ASN A 259 -6.34 -29.67 19.00
CA ASN A 259 -5.15 -30.38 18.51
C ASN A 259 -4.25 -30.91 19.63
N LYS A 260 -4.11 -32.25 19.71
CA LYS A 260 -3.34 -32.94 20.78
C LYS A 260 -1.81 -32.71 20.75
N ASN A 261 -1.28 -32.05 19.72
CA ASN A 261 0.16 -31.86 19.50
C ASN A 261 0.65 -30.41 19.75
N VAL A 262 -0.18 -29.52 20.29
CA VAL A 262 0.13 -28.10 20.52
C VAL A 262 1.39 -27.87 21.36
N ASP A 263 1.77 -28.85 22.19
CA ASP A 263 2.92 -28.78 23.08
C ASP A 263 4.22 -29.38 22.54
N LYS A 264 4.28 -29.77 21.26
CA LYS A 264 5.57 -30.11 20.62
C LYS A 264 6.42 -28.86 20.52
N ARG A 265 7.33 -28.67 21.48
CA ARG A 265 8.22 -27.51 21.56
C ARG A 265 9.34 -27.60 20.51
N LEU A 266 9.61 -26.47 19.86
CA LEU A 266 10.71 -26.35 18.91
C LEU A 266 12.06 -26.61 19.61
N PRO A 267 12.93 -27.47 19.06
CA PRO A 267 14.28 -27.67 19.59
C PRO A 267 15.05 -26.34 19.68
N GLY A 268 15.60 -26.02 20.86
CA GLY A 268 16.33 -24.78 21.13
C GLY A 268 15.46 -23.62 21.64
N LEU A 269 14.13 -23.73 21.59
CA LEU A 269 13.18 -22.72 22.07
C LEU A 269 12.21 -23.26 23.14
N GLN A 270 12.53 -24.39 23.76
CA GLN A 270 11.62 -25.08 24.69
C GLN A 270 11.25 -24.27 25.94
N LYS A 271 12.02 -23.21 26.24
CA LYS A 271 11.72 -22.27 27.33
C LYS A 271 10.52 -21.35 27.05
N TYR A 272 10.05 -21.27 25.81
CA TYR A 272 8.89 -20.46 25.42
C TYR A 272 7.65 -21.34 25.25
N SER A 273 6.51 -20.84 25.73
CA SER A 273 5.21 -21.47 25.43
C SER A 273 4.82 -21.27 23.96
N SER A 274 3.86 -22.05 23.45
CA SER A 274 3.41 -21.88 22.07
C SER A 274 2.73 -20.52 21.82
N GLU A 275 2.07 -19.94 22.84
CA GLU A 275 1.54 -18.56 22.78
C GLU A 275 2.67 -17.52 22.74
N GLN A 276 3.74 -17.70 23.53
CA GLN A 276 4.91 -16.83 23.45
C GLN A 276 5.59 -16.95 22.08
N LEU A 277 5.67 -18.16 21.51
CA LEU A 277 6.22 -18.39 20.17
C LEU A 277 5.37 -17.75 19.07
N PHE A 278 4.04 -17.70 19.21
CA PHE A 278 3.17 -16.96 18.31
C PHE A 278 3.59 -15.49 18.23
N PHE A 279 3.70 -14.82 19.38
CA PHE A 279 4.09 -13.40 19.42
C PHE A 279 5.54 -13.16 19.00
N ILE A 280 6.45 -14.09 19.31
CA ILE A 280 7.84 -14.03 18.83
C ILE A 280 7.89 -14.14 17.30
N ASN A 281 7.13 -15.07 16.71
CA ASN A 281 7.07 -15.22 15.25
C ASN A 281 6.45 -13.98 14.59
N TYR A 282 5.35 -13.46 15.16
CA TYR A 282 4.76 -12.19 14.73
C TYR A 282 5.81 -11.06 14.71
N ALA A 283 6.54 -10.86 15.80
CA ALA A 283 7.59 -9.84 15.88
C ALA A 283 8.76 -10.09 14.91
N TYR A 284 9.12 -11.36 14.69
CA TYR A 284 10.20 -11.75 13.79
C TYR A 284 9.92 -11.36 12.33
N ASN A 285 8.65 -11.44 11.88
CA ASN A 285 8.27 -11.03 10.53
C ASN A 285 8.54 -9.54 10.23
N TRP A 286 8.63 -8.70 11.26
CA TRP A 286 8.90 -7.27 11.16
C TRP A 286 10.37 -6.90 11.42
N CYS A 287 11.26 -7.89 11.54
CA CYS A 287 12.67 -7.64 11.75
C CYS A 287 13.34 -7.04 10.50
N ILE A 288 13.63 -5.73 10.56
CA ILE A 288 14.32 -5.00 9.50
C ILE A 288 15.37 -4.06 10.10
N LYS A 289 16.41 -3.77 9.31
CA LYS A 289 17.34 -2.66 9.59
C LYS A 289 17.27 -1.67 8.44
N MET A 290 17.11 -0.39 8.78
CA MET A 290 17.04 0.71 7.81
C MET A 290 18.10 1.77 8.10
N THR A 291 18.43 2.55 7.07
CA THR A 291 19.25 3.75 7.25
C THR A 291 18.38 4.86 7.85
N ASN A 292 18.98 5.78 8.61
CA ASN A 292 18.23 6.91 9.20
C ASN A 292 17.54 7.76 8.12
N ALA A 293 18.21 7.99 6.98
CA ALA A 293 17.63 8.72 5.85
C ALA A 293 16.37 8.02 5.30
N TYR A 294 16.42 6.70 5.14
CA TYR A 294 15.26 5.94 4.66
C TYR A 294 14.13 5.90 5.69
N ALA A 295 14.43 5.81 6.98
CA ALA A 295 13.45 5.88 8.05
C ALA A 295 12.69 7.22 8.06
N VAL A 296 13.42 8.34 8.00
CA VAL A 296 12.83 9.70 7.94
C VAL A 296 11.95 9.86 6.70
N ASN A 297 12.38 9.30 5.56
CA ASN A 297 11.59 9.33 4.34
C ASN A 297 10.29 8.53 4.48
N ARG A 298 10.36 7.27 4.95
CA ARG A 298 9.18 6.43 5.16
C ARG A 298 8.16 7.08 6.09
N LEU A 299 8.59 7.72 7.18
CA LEU A 299 7.70 8.46 8.10
C LEU A 299 6.89 9.58 7.42
N ARG A 300 7.24 10.00 6.21
CA ARG A 300 6.56 11.09 5.49
C ARG A 300 5.72 10.63 4.30
N ILE A 301 6.00 9.46 3.73
CA ILE A 301 5.42 9.02 2.45
C ILE A 301 4.88 7.58 2.46
N ASP A 302 5.21 6.82 3.50
CA ASP A 302 4.74 5.44 3.63
C ASP A 302 3.52 5.44 4.53
N VAL A 303 2.42 4.86 4.02
CA VAL A 303 1.16 4.73 4.75
C VAL A 303 1.27 3.76 5.92
N HIS A 304 2.32 2.94 5.98
CA HIS A 304 2.55 2.00 7.07
C HIS A 304 3.36 2.63 8.21
N SER A 305 2.98 2.28 9.44
CA SER A 305 3.86 2.46 10.60
C SER A 305 5.25 1.81 10.36
N LEU A 306 6.30 2.38 10.97
CA LEU A 306 7.62 1.72 10.95
C LEU A 306 7.53 0.34 11.59
N ASP A 307 8.31 -0.60 11.09
CA ASP A 307 8.18 -2.03 11.40
C ASP A 307 8.26 -2.33 12.91
N GLN A 308 9.14 -1.63 13.65
CA GLN A 308 9.21 -1.77 15.10
C GLN A 308 7.89 -1.37 15.80
N PHE A 309 7.20 -0.35 15.28
CA PHE A 309 5.92 0.11 15.81
C PHE A 309 4.76 -0.77 15.36
N ARG A 310 4.89 -1.47 14.22
CA ARG A 310 3.98 -2.55 13.83
C ARG A 310 4.09 -3.76 14.77
N VAL A 311 5.21 -3.94 15.48
CA VAL A 311 5.30 -4.89 16.59
C VAL A 311 4.76 -4.29 17.88
N THR A 312 5.31 -3.15 18.31
CA THR A 312 5.07 -2.63 19.65
C THR A 312 3.66 -2.08 19.82
N GLY A 313 3.08 -1.44 18.79
CA GLY A 313 1.74 -0.87 18.83
C GLY A 313 0.68 -1.94 19.10
N PRO A 314 0.49 -2.92 18.21
CA PRO A 314 -0.50 -3.99 18.39
C PRO A 314 -0.29 -4.80 19.68
N THR A 315 0.94 -5.22 19.98
CA THR A 315 1.22 -6.00 21.21
C THR A 315 0.97 -5.19 22.48
N SER A 316 1.20 -3.87 22.47
CA SER A 316 0.91 -2.99 23.62
C SER A 316 -0.58 -2.85 23.95
N ASN A 317 -1.44 -3.11 22.96
CA ASN A 317 -2.89 -3.00 23.04
C ASN A 317 -3.58 -4.37 23.22
N PHE A 318 -2.83 -5.43 23.54
CA PHE A 318 -3.38 -6.80 23.59
C PHE A 318 -3.15 -7.45 24.95
N ASP A 319 -4.22 -7.88 25.62
CA ASP A 319 -4.16 -8.48 26.97
C ASP A 319 -3.55 -9.88 26.96
N GLU A 320 -3.78 -10.59 25.87
CA GLU A 320 -3.25 -11.93 25.59
C GLU A 320 -1.72 -11.91 25.54
N PHE A 321 -1.12 -10.85 24.97
CA PHE A 321 0.32 -10.65 24.99
C PHE A 321 0.83 -10.47 26.43
N ASP A 322 0.16 -9.62 27.22
CA ASP A 322 0.55 -9.37 28.60
C ASP A 322 0.45 -10.65 29.45
N ARG A 323 -0.60 -11.44 29.28
CA ARG A 323 -0.73 -12.75 29.94
C ARG A 323 0.37 -13.72 29.52
N ALA A 324 0.64 -13.83 28.23
CA ALA A 324 1.64 -14.77 27.70
C ALA A 324 3.07 -14.46 28.22
N PHE A 325 3.41 -13.20 28.44
CA PHE A 325 4.73 -12.78 28.92
C PHE A 325 4.78 -12.35 30.40
N GLY A 326 3.65 -12.37 31.11
CA GLY A 326 3.57 -11.94 32.50
C GLY A 326 3.81 -10.43 32.70
N CYS A 327 3.41 -9.60 31.74
CA CYS A 327 3.56 -8.15 31.81
C CYS A 327 2.52 -7.53 32.75
N THR A 328 2.92 -6.54 33.55
CA THR A 328 1.98 -5.71 34.32
C THR A 328 1.51 -4.52 33.48
N PRO A 329 0.23 -4.09 33.53
CA PRO A 329 -0.24 -2.90 32.81
C PRO A 329 0.61 -1.66 33.09
N GLY A 330 1.16 -1.05 32.03
CA GLY A 330 2.06 0.10 32.12
C GLY A 330 3.54 -0.25 32.30
N GLN A 331 3.90 -1.54 32.32
CA GLN A 331 5.28 -1.99 32.39
C GLN A 331 5.83 -2.31 30.98
N GLY A 332 6.97 -1.72 30.64
CA GLY A 332 7.64 -1.98 29.37
C GLY A 332 6.77 -1.58 28.18
N ASN A 333 6.45 -2.54 27.30
CA ASN A 333 5.59 -2.30 26.15
C ASN A 333 4.09 -2.48 26.43
N SER A 334 3.68 -2.83 27.66
CA SER A 334 2.25 -2.94 28.02
C SER A 334 1.66 -1.56 28.34
N ARG A 335 0.52 -1.19 27.74
CA ARG A 335 -0.22 0.03 28.07
C ARG A 335 -1.24 -0.22 29.19
N LYS A 336 -1.44 0.80 30.04
CA LYS A 336 -2.56 0.81 31.00
C LYS A 336 -3.90 0.97 30.29
N ASP A 337 -3.96 1.94 29.37
CA ASP A 337 -5.13 2.21 28.55
C ASP A 337 -4.90 1.62 27.16
N LYS A 338 -5.66 0.58 26.83
CA LYS A 338 -5.51 -0.18 25.57
C LYS A 338 -6.54 0.24 24.55
N CYS A 339 -6.10 0.42 23.31
CA CYS A 339 -6.97 0.71 22.18
C CYS A 339 -7.56 -0.59 21.61
N SER A 340 -8.86 -0.58 21.31
CA SER A 340 -9.55 -1.71 20.69
C SER A 340 -10.62 -1.19 19.75
N VAL A 341 -10.59 -1.62 18.48
CA VAL A 341 -11.60 -1.27 17.47
C VAL A 341 -12.34 -2.53 17.05
N TRP A 342 -11.62 -3.52 16.52
CA TRP A 342 -12.16 -4.82 16.18
C TRP A 342 -12.10 -5.82 17.33
#